data_AF-A0A369XWG1-F1
#
_entry.id   AF-A0A369XWG1-F1
#
_cell.length_a   1.000
_cell.length_b   1.000
_cell.length_c   1.000
_cell.angle_alpha   90.00
_cell.angle_beta   90.00
_cell.angle_gamma   90.00
#
_symmetry.space_group_name_H-M   'P 1'
#
loop_
_entity.id
_entity.type
_entity.pdbx_description
1 polymer ?
#
loop_
_entity_poly.entity_id
_entity_poly.type
_entity_poly.pdbx_seq_one_letter_code
_entity_poly.pdbx_strand_id
1 'polypeptide(L)'
;MIGIFLLIGVVVVLFLLKESKTKDSHEIIDEKDEAAIKNKKILKEKIQNDLKNNKIDRVFVSPHSQKYHNKKCRYYNNTMTELPLDKAKKEGYIPCKICHQKKDISA
;
A
#
# COMPACT_ATOMS: atom_id res chain seq x y z
N MET A 1 -32.79 48.94 -24.23
CA MET A 1 -32.57 47.47 -24.11
C MET A 1 -31.08 47.14 -24.09
N ILE A 2 -30.31 47.66 -23.12
CA ILE A 2 -28.84 47.43 -23.01
C ILE A 2 -28.47 46.86 -21.62
N GLY A 3 -29.24 47.15 -20.57
CA GLY A 3 -28.97 46.66 -19.21
C GLY A 3 -29.22 45.16 -18.97
N ILE A 4 -30.05 44.50 -19.78
CA ILE A 4 -30.34 43.06 -19.63
C ILE A 4 -29.14 42.21 -20.10
N PHE A 5 -28.41 42.68 -21.12
CA PHE A 5 -27.23 41.98 -21.65
C PHE A 5 -26.05 41.96 -20.67
N LEU A 6 -25.90 43.00 -19.83
CA LEU A 6 -24.84 43.04 -18.81
C LEU A 6 -25.08 42.05 -17.67
N LEU A 7 -26.32 41.84 -17.26
CA LEU A 7 -26.66 40.85 -16.21
C LEU A 7 -26.49 39.41 -16.72
N ILE A 8 -26.85 39.14 -17.97
CA ILE A 8 -26.62 37.83 -18.61
C ILE A 8 -25.11 37.55 -18.70
N GLY A 9 -24.31 38.56 -19.08
CA GLY A 9 -22.85 38.44 -19.14
C GLY A 9 -22.21 38.04 -17.80
N VAL A 10 -22.63 38.64 -16.68
CA VAL A 10 -22.09 38.32 -15.35
C VAL A 10 -22.46 36.90 -14.89
N VAL A 11 -23.68 36.44 -15.21
CA VAL A 11 -24.12 35.07 -14.89
C VAL A 11 -23.34 34.04 -15.70
N VAL A 12 -23.06 34.30 -16.98
CA VAL A 12 -22.24 33.42 -17.83
C VAL A 12 -20.80 33.35 -17.33
N VAL A 13 -20.19 34.48 -16.94
CA VAL A 13 -18.83 34.49 -16.37
C VAL A 13 -18.74 33.71 -15.05
N LEU A 14 -19.75 33.82 -14.18
CA LEU A 14 -19.82 33.02 -12.96
C LEU A 14 -20.04 31.52 -13.23
N PHE A 15 -20.78 31.18 -14.30
CA PHE A 15 -21.01 29.80 -14.72
C PHE A 15 -19.72 29.16 -15.28
N LEU A 16 -18.89 29.91 -16.02
CA LEU A 16 -17.63 29.43 -16.58
C LEU A 16 -16.52 29.18 -15.54
N LEU A 17 -16.55 29.84 -14.38
CA LEU A 17 -15.62 29.55 -13.29
C LEU A 17 -16.00 28.32 -12.45
N LYS A 18 -17.20 27.75 -12.65
CA LYS A 18 -17.75 26.65 -11.83
C LYS A 18 -17.39 25.24 -12.33
N GLU A 19 -16.68 25.10 -13.45
CA GLU A 19 -16.25 23.79 -13.96
C GLU A 19 -14.75 23.52 -13.77
N SER A 20 -14.35 23.33 -12.51
CA SER A 20 -13.25 22.41 -12.19
C SER A 20 -13.87 21.12 -11.62
N LYS A 21 -14.60 20.41 -12.48
CA LYS A 21 -14.83 18.99 -12.26
C LYS A 21 -13.65 18.28 -12.90
N THR A 22 -12.86 17.63 -12.05
CA THR A 22 -11.97 16.53 -12.43
C THR A 22 -12.77 15.53 -13.26
N LYS A 23 -12.71 15.66 -14.58
CA LYS A 23 -13.02 14.58 -15.50
C LYS A 23 -11.73 13.80 -15.64
N ASP A 24 -11.48 12.97 -14.62
CA ASP A 24 -10.65 11.79 -14.77
C ASP A 24 -11.12 11.08 -16.04
N SER A 25 -10.19 10.90 -16.97
CA SER A 25 -10.45 10.31 -18.27
C SER A 25 -11.03 8.92 -18.08
N HIS A 26 -12.23 8.75 -18.60
CA HIS A 26 -12.93 7.50 -18.76
C HIS A 26 -12.11 6.62 -19.72
N GLU A 27 -11.24 5.77 -19.17
CA GLU A 27 -10.67 4.63 -19.87
C GLU A 27 -11.81 3.60 -20.04
N ILE A 28 -12.07 3.27 -21.30
CA ILE A 28 -13.10 2.34 -21.75
C ILE A 28 -12.85 0.99 -21.07
N ILE A 29 -13.81 0.57 -20.26
CA ILE A 29 -13.77 -0.70 -19.53
C ILE A 29 -14.26 -1.77 -20.50
N ASP A 30 -13.33 -2.57 -21.02
CA ASP A 30 -13.65 -3.74 -21.82
C ASP A 30 -14.21 -4.82 -20.86
N GLU A 31 -15.21 -5.56 -21.31
CA GLU A 31 -16.02 -6.54 -20.53
C GLU A 31 -15.21 -7.67 -19.85
N LYS A 32 -13.88 -7.71 -20.05
CA LYS A 32 -12.91 -8.59 -19.37
C LYS A 32 -12.50 -8.10 -17.97
N ASP A 33 -12.94 -6.91 -17.59
CA ASP A 33 -12.41 -6.14 -16.46
C ASP A 33 -13.19 -6.31 -15.15
N GLU A 34 -14.45 -6.76 -15.16
CA GLU A 34 -15.23 -6.93 -13.92
C GLU A 34 -14.64 -8.00 -12.97
N ALA A 35 -14.15 -9.10 -13.53
CA ALA A 35 -13.48 -10.14 -12.75
C ALA A 35 -12.15 -9.63 -12.16
N ALA A 36 -11.42 -8.79 -12.89
CA ALA A 36 -10.18 -8.18 -12.43
C ALA A 36 -10.43 -7.15 -11.31
N ILE A 37 -11.50 -6.35 -11.43
CA ILE A 37 -11.94 -5.40 -10.39
C ILE A 37 -12.36 -6.13 -9.12
N LYS A 38 -13.14 -7.21 -9.24
CA LYS A 38 -13.54 -8.06 -8.11
C LYS A 38 -12.33 -8.69 -7.41
N ASN A 39 -11.39 -9.23 -8.17
CA ASN A 39 -10.15 -9.81 -7.65
C ASN A 39 -9.27 -8.76 -6.94
N LYS A 40 -9.19 -7.53 -7.46
CA LYS A 40 -8.47 -6.41 -6.83
C LYS A 40 -9.09 -5.99 -5.50
N LYS A 41 -10.43 -6.02 -5.39
CA LYS A 41 -11.15 -5.71 -4.14
C LYS A 41 -10.93 -6.79 -3.08
N ILE A 42 -11.04 -8.07 -3.46
CA ILE A 42 -10.78 -9.22 -2.57
C ILE A 42 -9.33 -9.20 -2.06
N LEU A 43 -8.36 -8.86 -2.92
CA LEU A 43 -6.95 -8.73 -2.53
C LEU A 43 -6.75 -7.62 -1.48
N LYS A 44 -7.41 -6.47 -1.65
CA LYS A 44 -7.34 -5.36 -0.68
C LYS A 44 -7.96 -5.73 0.67
N GLU A 45 -9.13 -6.36 0.67
CA GLU A 45 -9.80 -6.82 1.91
C GLU A 45 -8.99 -7.88 2.64
N LYS A 46 -8.38 -8.84 1.91
CA LYS A 46 -7.49 -9.85 2.50
C LYS A 46 -6.26 -9.22 3.16
N ILE A 47 -5.59 -8.30 2.47
CA ILE A 47 -4.44 -7.56 3.03
C ILE A 47 -4.84 -6.79 4.29
N GLN A 48 -6.00 -6.11 4.27
CA GLN A 48 -6.51 -5.40 5.44
C GLN A 48 -6.82 -6.34 6.61
N ASN A 49 -7.33 -7.54 6.33
CA ASN A 49 -7.63 -8.53 7.36
C ASN A 49 -6.33 -9.16 7.91
N ASP A 50 -5.34 -9.44 7.07
CA ASP A 50 -4.01 -9.93 7.48
C ASP A 50 -3.26 -8.89 8.34
N LEU A 51 -3.39 -7.60 8.00
CA LEU A 51 -2.94 -6.47 8.81
C LEU A 51 -3.67 -6.40 10.16
N LYS A 52 -5.01 -6.53 10.15
CA LYS A 52 -5.86 -6.42 11.35
C LYS A 52 -5.67 -7.58 12.33
N ASN A 53 -5.44 -8.79 11.81
CA ASN A 53 -5.24 -10.00 12.61
C ASN A 53 -3.80 -10.16 13.13
N ASN A 54 -2.94 -9.14 12.93
CA ASN A 54 -1.56 -9.08 13.44
C ASN A 54 -0.75 -10.36 13.13
N LYS A 55 -1.04 -11.00 11.99
CA LYS A 55 -0.36 -12.19 11.49
C LYS A 55 0.74 -11.82 10.49
N ILE A 56 1.32 -10.64 10.66
CA ILE A 56 2.48 -10.20 9.88
C ILE A 56 3.69 -10.47 10.74
N ASP A 57 4.39 -11.57 10.43
CA ASP A 57 5.66 -11.89 11.05
C ASP A 57 6.64 -10.74 10.80
N ARG A 58 7.09 -10.08 11.86
CA ARG A 58 8.05 -8.97 11.79
C ARG A 58 9.47 -9.50 11.99
N VAL A 59 10.37 -9.06 11.13
CA VAL A 59 11.79 -9.41 11.18
C VAL A 59 12.66 -8.16 11.18
N PHE A 60 13.91 -8.32 11.57
CA PHE A 60 14.89 -7.24 11.70
C PHE A 60 16.04 -7.50 10.73
N VAL A 61 16.34 -6.52 9.88
CA VAL A 61 17.47 -6.60 8.95
C VAL A 61 18.57 -5.65 9.38
N SER A 62 19.82 -6.06 9.17
CA SER A 62 20.97 -5.19 9.37
C SER A 62 21.27 -4.43 8.08
N PRO A 63 21.66 -3.13 8.14
CA PRO A 63 22.09 -2.40 6.94
C PRO A 63 23.35 -3.01 6.28
N HIS A 64 24.17 -3.72 7.04
CA HIS A 64 25.43 -4.30 6.55
C HIS A 64 25.33 -5.76 6.15
N SER A 65 24.18 -6.42 6.39
CA SER A 65 24.03 -7.85 6.12
C SER A 65 22.74 -8.13 5.39
N GLN A 66 22.78 -8.97 4.36
CA GLN A 66 21.60 -9.44 3.66
C GLN A 66 20.81 -10.50 4.45
N LYS A 67 20.94 -10.52 5.79
CA LYS A 67 20.26 -11.47 6.67
C LYS A 67 19.13 -10.80 7.43
N TYR A 68 18.02 -11.51 7.58
CA TYR A 68 16.96 -11.13 8.51
C TYR A 68 17.00 -11.97 9.79
N HIS A 69 16.62 -11.34 10.89
CA HIS A 69 16.73 -11.83 12.25
C HIS A 69 15.40 -11.70 12.99
N ASN A 70 15.22 -12.50 14.04
CA ASN A 70 14.14 -12.30 15.02
C ASN A 70 14.63 -11.39 16.14
N LYS A 71 13.72 -10.76 16.89
CA LYS A 71 14.07 -9.91 18.06
C LYS A 71 14.90 -10.61 19.13
N LYS A 72 14.78 -11.95 19.24
CA LYS A 72 15.52 -12.81 20.17
C LYS A 72 16.87 -13.32 19.60
N CYS A 73 17.32 -12.83 18.45
CA CYS A 73 18.59 -13.26 17.87
C CYS A 73 19.76 -12.75 18.70
N ARG A 74 20.82 -13.56 18.85
CA ARG A 74 22.07 -13.14 19.50
C ARG A 74 22.73 -11.94 18.80
N TYR A 75 22.55 -11.82 17.49
CA TYR A 75 23.13 -10.75 16.68
C TYR A 75 22.18 -9.55 16.52
N TYR A 76 20.98 -9.59 17.10
CA TYR A 76 20.05 -8.46 17.05
C TYR A 76 20.66 -7.26 17.79
N ASN A 77 20.56 -6.08 17.19
CA ASN A 77 20.92 -4.81 17.81
C ASN A 77 19.89 -3.72 17.46
N ASN A 78 19.92 -2.60 18.18
CA ASN A 78 18.95 -1.52 18.01
C ASN A 78 19.15 -0.69 16.73
N THR A 79 20.20 -0.97 15.96
CA THR A 79 20.45 -0.31 14.66
C THR A 79 19.76 -1.03 13.49
N MET A 80 19.15 -2.19 13.74
CA MET A 80 18.43 -2.95 12.72
C MET A 80 17.09 -2.31 12.37
N THR A 81 16.71 -2.41 11.11
CA THR A 81 15.41 -1.95 10.64
C THR A 81 14.39 -3.08 10.74
N GLU A 82 13.25 -2.79 11.35
CA GLU A 82 12.11 -3.71 11.39
C GLU A 82 11.37 -3.69 10.05
N LEU A 83 11.05 -4.86 9.51
CA LEU A 83 10.27 -4.99 8.28
C LEU A 83 9.45 -6.31 8.24
N PRO A 84 8.35 -6.36 7.47
CA PRO A 84 7.55 -7.58 7.31
C PRO A 84 8.33 -8.72 6.64
N LEU A 85 8.22 -9.95 7.15
CA LEU A 85 8.94 -11.13 6.62
C LEU A 85 8.80 -11.30 5.09
N ASP A 86 7.60 -11.07 4.55
CA ASP A 86 7.36 -11.19 3.11
C ASP A 86 8.09 -10.12 2.31
N LYS A 87 8.20 -8.90 2.84
CA LYS A 87 8.99 -7.84 2.24
C LYS A 87 10.49 -8.19 2.27
N ALA A 88 10.99 -8.77 3.37
CA ALA A 88 12.39 -9.22 3.46
C ALA A 88 12.71 -10.27 2.39
N LYS A 89 11.85 -11.28 2.24
CA LYS A 89 12.01 -12.31 1.21
C LYS A 89 11.99 -11.71 -0.20
N LYS A 90 11.06 -10.79 -0.46
CA LYS A 90 10.94 -10.10 -1.75
C LYS A 90 12.16 -9.24 -2.08
N GLU A 91 12.75 -8.60 -1.07
CA GLU A 91 13.98 -7.80 -1.21
C GLU A 91 15.25 -8.66 -1.26
N GLY A 92 15.13 -10.00 -1.17
CA GLY A 92 16.25 -10.92 -1.32
C GLY A 92 17.03 -11.21 -0.04
N TYR A 93 16.51 -10.79 1.13
CA TYR A 93 17.15 -11.12 2.40
C TYR A 93 17.02 -12.61 2.73
N ILE A 94 18.11 -13.19 3.21
CA ILE A 94 18.21 -14.60 3.59
C ILE A 94 17.97 -14.77 5.11
N PRO A 95 17.40 -15.91 5.56
CA PRO A 95 17.22 -16.17 6.97
C PRO A 95 18.57 -16.28 7.71
N CYS A 96 18.65 -15.70 8.90
CA CYS A 96 19.74 -16.03 9.81
C CYS A 96 19.69 -17.51 10.20
N LYS A 97 20.82 -18.22 10.03
CA LYS A 97 20.96 -19.66 10.38
C LYS A 97 20.52 -19.98 11.81
N ILE A 98 20.81 -19.08 12.76
CA ILE A 98 20.41 -19.24 14.18
C ILE A 98 18.91 -19.02 14.36
N CYS A 99 18.34 -18.01 13.71
CA CYS A 99 16.91 -17.73 13.81
C CYS A 99 16.06 -18.82 13.15
N HIS A 100 16.56 -19.41 12.06
CA HIS A 100 15.87 -20.48 11.35
C HIS A 100 15.74 -21.76 12.19
N GLN A 101 16.77 -22.08 12.98
CA GLN A 101 16.79 -23.29 13.83
C GLN A 101 15.90 -23.19 15.07
N LYS A 102 15.51 -21.98 15.50
CA LYS A 102 14.81 -21.76 16.77
C LYS A 102 13.28 -21.77 16.65
N LYS A 103 12.71 -22.27 15.56
CA LYS A 103 11.24 -22.34 15.40
C LYS A 103 10.57 -23.29 16.40
N ASP A 104 11.31 -24.24 16.99
CA ASP A 104 10.71 -25.39 17.69
C ASP A 104 10.97 -25.42 19.21
N ILE A 105 11.30 -24.30 19.84
CA ILE A 105 11.51 -24.25 21.31
C ILE A 105 10.61 -23.19 21.92
N SER A 106 9.31 -23.48 21.92
CA SER A 106 8.36 -22.98 22.90
C SER A 106 7.80 -24.20 23.64
N ALA A 107 8.55 -24.66 24.63
CA ALA A 107 8.11 -25.56 25.70
C ALA A 107 8.15 -24.77 27.01
#